data_AF-A0A7V3RIW0-F1
#
_entry.id   AF-A0A7V3RIW0-F1
#
_cell.length_a   1.000
_cell.length_b   1.000
_cell.length_c   1.000
_cell.angle_alpha   90.00
_cell.angle_beta   90.00
_cell.angle_gamma   90.00
#
_symmetry.space_group_name_H-M   'P 1'
#
loop_
_entity.id
_entity.type
_entity.pdbx_description
1 polymer ?
#
loop_
_entity_poly.entity_id
_entity_poly.type
_entity_poly.pdbx_seq_one_letter_code
_entity_poly.pdbx_strand_id
1 'polypeptide(L)'
;MQKKFTALRIVSVIFKVLAWIVAVFTVIGFIVMLIGGAAMSSMMSRGYGYGGYGGMGALGAFGSVGIAFGILIYGALMFVSLLAASDIILVILAIEENTRALKPPQTNA
;
A
#
# COMPACT_ATOMS: atom_id res chain seq x y z
N MET A 1 11.31 -2.36 30.67
CA MET A 1 10.13 -2.49 29.79
C MET A 1 9.67 -3.94 29.79
N GLN A 2 8.36 -4.22 29.94
CA GLN A 2 7.85 -5.60 29.90
C GLN A 2 8.04 -6.17 28.48
N LYS A 3 8.49 -7.44 28.37
CA LYS A 3 8.81 -8.09 27.08
C LYS A 3 7.70 -7.98 26.01
N LYS A 4 6.43 -7.89 26.45
CA LYS A 4 5.26 -7.74 25.57
C LYS A 4 5.24 -6.41 24.79
N PHE A 5 5.65 -5.29 25.41
CA PHE A 5 5.69 -3.97 24.76
C PHE A 5 6.78 -3.92 23.68
N THR A 6 7.89 -4.61 23.91
CA THR A 6 8.97 -4.74 22.92
C THR A 6 8.49 -5.51 21.69
N ALA A 7 7.75 -6.61 21.88
CA ALA A 7 7.20 -7.38 20.76
C ALA A 7 6.23 -6.56 19.89
N LEU A 8 5.28 -5.85 20.49
CA LEU A 8 4.35 -4.99 19.72
C LEU A 8 5.07 -3.86 18.97
N ARG A 9 6.10 -3.27 19.58
CA ARG A 9 6.90 -2.23 18.92
C ARG A 9 7.63 -2.77 17.69
N ILE A 10 8.16 -3.99 17.75
CA ILE A 10 8.76 -4.68 16.60
C ILE A 10 7.71 -4.93 15.52
N VAL A 11 6.53 -5.42 15.89
CA VAL A 11 5.43 -5.65 14.94
C VAL A 11 5.06 -4.36 14.22
N SER A 12 4.92 -3.24 14.94
CA SER A 12 4.68 -1.93 14.31
C SER A 12 5.75 -1.58 13.26
N VAL A 13 7.04 -1.76 13.59
CA VAL A 13 8.13 -1.51 12.63
C VAL A 13 7.99 -2.42 11.39
N ILE A 14 7.66 -3.70 11.58
CA ILE A 14 7.44 -4.63 10.45
C ILE A 14 6.30 -4.14 9.55
N PHE A 15 5.15 -3.75 10.12
CA PHE A 15 4.03 -3.20 9.33
C PHE A 15 4.44 -1.94 8.56
N LYS A 16 5.23 -1.06 9.18
CA LYS A 16 5.74 0.15 8.54
C LYS A 16 6.67 -0.17 7.37
N VAL A 17 7.57 -1.14 7.53
CA VAL A 17 8.45 -1.62 6.44
C VAL A 17 7.63 -2.24 5.31
N LEU A 18 6.66 -3.09 5.63
CA LEU A 18 5.76 -3.70 4.64
C LEU A 18 4.95 -2.64 3.87
N ALA A 19 4.47 -1.60 4.54
CA ALA A 19 3.80 -0.48 3.89
C ALA A 19 4.69 0.14 2.80
N TRP A 20 5.93 0.49 3.14
CA TRP A 20 6.88 1.06 2.18
C TRP A 20 7.22 0.11 1.03
N ILE A 21 7.34 -1.19 1.29
CA ILE A 21 7.52 -2.21 0.25
C ILE A 21 6.33 -2.19 -0.73
N VAL A 22 5.10 -2.21 -0.20
CA VAL A 22 3.87 -2.15 -1.01
C VAL A 22 3.80 -0.86 -1.83
N ALA A 23 4.18 0.28 -1.24
CA ALA A 23 4.23 1.56 -1.97
C ALA A 23 5.21 1.50 -3.15
N VAL A 24 6.42 0.98 -2.95
CA VAL A 24 7.42 0.83 -4.01
C VAL A 24 6.90 -0.06 -5.14
N PHE A 25 6.35 -1.24 -4.81
CA PHE A 25 5.78 -2.13 -5.82
C PHE A 25 4.58 -1.52 -6.54
N THR A 26 3.75 -0.74 -5.85
CA THR A 26 2.63 -0.02 -6.46
C THR A 26 3.13 0.97 -7.51
N VAL A 27 4.16 1.76 -7.18
CA VAL A 27 4.74 2.74 -8.11
C VAL A 27 5.38 2.04 -9.31
N ILE A 28 6.14 0.96 -9.08
CA ILE A 28 6.74 0.17 -10.15
C ILE A 28 5.65 -0.41 -11.05
N GLY A 29 4.62 -1.05 -10.48
CA GLY A 29 3.50 -1.62 -11.21
C GLY A 29 2.74 -0.59 -12.03
N PHE A 30 2.53 0.61 -11.48
CA PHE A 30 1.94 1.74 -12.19
C PHE A 30 2.76 2.15 -13.41
N ILE A 31 4.06 2.33 -13.26
CA ILE A 31 4.96 2.72 -14.36
C ILE A 31 5.01 1.64 -15.44
N VAL A 32 5.17 0.37 -15.03
CA VAL A 32 5.19 -0.78 -15.95
C VAL A 32 3.89 -0.86 -16.75
N MET A 33 2.74 -0.63 -16.10
CA MET A 33 1.44 -0.69 -16.77
C MET A 33 1.26 0.47 -17.76
N LEU A 34 1.72 1.69 -17.42
CA LEU A 34 1.66 2.83 -18.34
C LEU A 34 2.54 2.62 -19.59
N ILE A 35 3.79 2.19 -19.39
CA ILE A 35 4.72 1.97 -20.51
C ILE A 35 4.29 0.75 -21.33
N GLY A 36 3.95 -0.35 -20.67
CA GLY A 36 3.51 -1.59 -21.32
C GLY A 36 2.22 -1.40 -22.10
N GLY A 37 1.24 -0.68 -21.55
CA GLY A 37 -0.01 -0.34 -22.21
C GLY A 37 0.18 0.53 -23.46
N ALA A 38 1.06 1.53 -23.37
CA ALA A 38 1.42 2.38 -24.51
C ALA A 38 2.20 1.61 -25.61
N ALA A 39 3.16 0.78 -25.22
CA ALA A 39 3.94 -0.03 -26.16
C ALA A 39 3.06 -1.06 -26.89
N MET A 40 2.23 -1.80 -26.14
CA MET A 40 1.34 -2.82 -26.69
C MET A 40 0.30 -2.23 -27.65
N SER A 41 -0.32 -1.10 -27.27
CA SER A 41 -1.27 -0.41 -28.15
C SER A 41 -0.61 0.04 -29.45
N SER A 42 0.62 0.56 -29.41
CA SER A 42 1.35 1.01 -30.60
C SER A 42 1.73 -0.12 -31.57
N MET A 43 2.05 -1.32 -31.05
CA MET A 43 2.34 -2.51 -31.86
C MET A 43 1.08 -3.07 -32.51
N MET A 44 -0.02 -3.13 -31.73
CA MET A 44 -1.31 -3.61 -32.21
C MET A 44 -1.89 -2.72 -33.33
N SER A 45 -1.71 -1.40 -33.23
CA SER A 45 -2.13 -0.46 -34.29
C SER A 45 -1.31 -0.54 -35.58
N ARG A 46 -0.10 -1.13 -35.56
CA ARG A 46 0.79 -1.24 -36.73
C ARG A 46 0.71 -2.59 -37.46
N GLY A 47 0.18 -3.63 -36.80
CA GLY A 47 0.31 -5.02 -37.26
C GLY A 47 -0.87 -5.61 -38.04
N TYR A 48 -2.13 -5.28 -37.72
CA TYR A 48 -3.27 -5.98 -38.32
C TYR A 48 -4.50 -5.08 -38.43
N GLY A 49 -4.86 -4.77 -39.68
CA GLY A 49 -6.25 -4.46 -40.00
C GLY A 49 -7.10 -5.71 -39.84
N TYR A 50 -8.21 -5.58 -39.11
CA TYR A 50 -9.34 -6.51 -39.01
C TYR A 50 -9.27 -7.66 -37.98
N GLY A 51 -10.09 -7.54 -36.91
CA GLY A 51 -10.99 -8.63 -36.50
C GLY A 51 -10.57 -9.62 -35.41
N GLY A 52 -10.11 -9.18 -34.24
CA GLY A 52 -9.90 -10.05 -33.07
C GLY A 52 -10.58 -9.52 -31.80
N TYR A 53 -11.81 -9.97 -31.53
CA TYR A 53 -12.69 -9.65 -30.39
C TYR A 53 -13.14 -8.17 -30.26
N GLY A 54 -14.41 -7.96 -30.63
CA GLY A 54 -15.12 -6.68 -30.52
C GLY A 54 -15.08 -6.06 -29.13
N GLY A 55 -14.99 -4.72 -29.10
CA GLY A 55 -15.14 -3.89 -27.90
C GLY A 55 -13.85 -3.35 -27.30
N MET A 56 -12.73 -4.08 -27.35
CA MET A 56 -11.50 -3.74 -26.61
C MET A 56 -10.44 -2.93 -27.39
N GLY A 57 -10.66 -2.59 -28.66
CA GLY A 57 -9.65 -1.86 -29.46
C GLY A 57 -9.50 -0.38 -29.07
N ALA A 58 -10.60 0.32 -28.84
CA ALA A 58 -10.60 1.72 -28.36
C ALA A 58 -10.47 1.82 -26.83
N LEU A 59 -10.92 0.79 -26.10
CA LEU A 59 -10.63 0.58 -24.68
C LEU A 59 -9.18 0.09 -24.43
N GLY A 60 -8.39 -0.25 -25.44
CA GLY A 60 -7.04 -0.79 -25.25
C GLY A 60 -6.04 0.22 -24.67
N ALA A 61 -5.96 1.41 -25.28
CA ALA A 61 -5.10 2.48 -24.79
C ALA A 61 -5.71 3.19 -23.57
N PHE A 62 -6.98 3.64 -23.67
CA PHE A 62 -7.67 4.31 -22.56
C PHE A 62 -7.92 3.39 -21.36
N GLY A 63 -8.18 2.11 -21.58
CA GLY A 63 -8.33 1.11 -20.51
C GLY A 63 -7.00 0.79 -19.84
N SER A 64 -5.87 0.77 -20.56
CA SER A 64 -4.56 0.59 -19.91
C SER A 64 -4.21 1.73 -18.94
N VAL A 65 -4.54 2.98 -19.32
CA VAL A 65 -4.40 4.15 -18.45
C VAL A 65 -5.34 4.04 -17.25
N GLY A 66 -6.62 3.72 -17.49
CA GLY A 66 -7.60 3.54 -16.42
C GLY A 66 -7.19 2.46 -15.41
N ILE A 67 -6.70 1.31 -15.89
CA ILE A 67 -6.22 0.23 -15.02
C ILE A 67 -4.97 0.67 -14.25
N ALA A 68 -4.03 1.39 -14.87
CA ALA A 68 -2.85 1.91 -14.18
C ALA A 68 -3.25 2.82 -13.00
N PHE A 69 -4.16 3.79 -13.23
CA PHE A 69 -4.67 4.64 -12.15
C PHE A 69 -5.45 3.84 -11.09
N GLY A 70 -6.18 2.80 -11.49
CA GLY A 70 -6.82 1.87 -10.56
C GLY A 70 -5.82 1.18 -9.64
N ILE A 71 -4.70 0.69 -10.18
CA ILE A 71 -3.59 0.11 -9.40
C ILE A 71 -3.00 1.15 -8.45
N LEU A 72 -2.77 2.38 -8.93
CA LEU A 72 -2.20 3.44 -8.11
C LEU A 72 -3.11 3.80 -6.93
N ILE A 73 -4.41 3.97 -7.16
CA ILE A 73 -5.39 4.29 -6.11
C ILE A 73 -5.49 3.14 -5.12
N TYR A 74 -5.67 1.91 -5.60
CA TYR A 74 -5.77 0.73 -4.75
C TYR A 74 -4.50 0.54 -3.90
N GLY A 75 -3.31 0.63 -4.52
CA GLY A 75 -2.04 0.51 -3.81
C GLY A 75 -1.78 1.66 -2.84
N ALA A 76 -2.20 2.89 -3.17
CA ALA A 76 -2.13 4.02 -2.24
C ALA A 76 -3.04 3.81 -1.01
N LEU A 77 -4.26 3.32 -1.20
CA LEU A 77 -5.15 2.96 -0.09
C LEU A 77 -4.53 1.86 0.78
N MET A 78 -3.99 0.80 0.16
CA MET A 78 -3.31 -0.29 0.88
C MET A 78 -2.08 0.21 1.66
N PHE A 79 -1.27 1.09 1.06
CA PHE A 79 -0.13 1.71 1.73
C PHE A 79 -0.57 2.51 2.96
N VAL A 80 -1.56 3.39 2.81
CA VAL A 80 -2.07 4.22 3.90
C VAL A 80 -2.67 3.34 5.01
N SER A 81 -3.40 2.29 4.67
CA SER A 81 -3.96 1.35 5.65
C SER A 81 -2.88 0.62 6.44
N LEU A 82 -1.83 0.11 5.79
CA LEU A 82 -0.72 -0.56 6.47
C LEU A 82 0.08 0.39 7.36
N LEU A 83 0.35 1.61 6.86
CA LEU A 83 1.05 2.63 7.62
C LEU A 83 0.24 3.06 8.85
N ALA A 84 -1.05 3.34 8.67
CA ALA A 84 -1.95 3.69 9.76
C ALA A 84 -2.06 2.57 10.80
N ALA A 85 -2.15 1.30 10.37
CA ALA A 85 -2.13 0.17 11.30
C ALA A 85 -0.86 0.13 12.16
N SER A 86 0.31 0.43 11.56
CA SER A 86 1.57 0.51 12.30
C SER A 86 1.57 1.62 13.36
N ASP A 87 0.99 2.78 13.03
CA ASP A 87 0.98 3.94 13.92
C ASP A 87 -0.06 3.80 15.03
N ILE A 88 -1.21 3.17 14.76
CA ILE A 88 -2.21 2.84 15.80
C ILE A 88 -1.58 2.00 16.91
N ILE A 89 -0.76 1.00 16.56
CA ILE A 89 -0.04 0.18 17.54
C ILE A 89 0.85 1.05 18.44
N LEU A 90 1.59 2.01 17.86
CA LEU A 90 2.47 2.90 18.62
C LEU A 90 1.68 3.86 19.52
N VAL A 91 0.54 4.37 19.04
CA VAL A 91 -0.35 5.24 19.85
C VAL A 91 -0.87 4.47 21.06
N ILE A 92 -1.35 3.23 20.89
CA ILE A 92 -1.85 2.41 22.00
C ILE A 92 -0.74 2.15 23.01
N LEU A 93 0.46 1.77 22.55
CA LEU A 93 1.62 1.57 23.45
C LEU A 93 1.96 2.85 24.22
N ALA A 94 1.94 4.01 23.56
CA ALA A 94 2.22 5.29 24.20
C ALA A 94 1.18 5.65 25.27
N ILE A 95 -0.10 5.37 25.02
CA ILE A 95 -1.17 5.55 26.02
C ILE A 95 -0.89 4.66 27.24
N GLU A 96 -0.60 3.38 27.04
CA GLU A 96 -0.33 2.45 28.15
C GLU A 96 0.93 2.82 28.95
N GLU A 97 2.00 3.25 28.28
CA GLU A 97 3.24 3.72 28.92
C GLU A 97 2.95 4.95 29.80
N ASN A 98 2.18 5.92 29.30
CA ASN A 98 1.78 7.12 30.06
C ASN A 98 0.84 6.80 31.24
N THR A 99 -0.14 5.92 31.06
CA THR A 99 -1.05 5.52 32.15
C THR A 99 -0.29 4.82 33.29
N ARG A 100 0.72 4.00 32.98
CA ARG A 100 1.55 3.34 34.00
C ARG A 100 2.47 4.31 34.73
N ALA A 101 3.01 5.31 34.03
CA ALA A 101 3.84 6.34 34.63
C ALA A 101 3.07 7.19 35.66
N LEU A 102 1.75 7.34 35.49
CA LEU A 102 0.88 8.09 36.39
C LEU A 102 0.33 7.25 37.56
N LYS A 103 0.65 5.95 37.67
CA LYS A 103 0.15 5.12 38.77
C LYS A 103 0.79 5.58 40.09
N PRO A 104 0.00 6.06 41.07
CA PRO A 104 0.57 6.52 42.34
C PRO A 104 1.29 5.37 43.06
N PRO A 105 2.35 5.66 43.83
CA PRO A 105 3.05 4.66 44.63
C PRO A 105 2.04 3.98 45.55
N GLN A 106 2.09 2.64 45.61
CA GLN A 106 1.22 1.89 46.52
C GLN A 106 1.68 2.18 47.95
N THR A 107 0.98 3.08 48.63
CA THR A 107 1.13 3.26 50.07
C THR A 107 0.52 2.03 50.72
N ASN A 108 1.38 1.07 51.08
CA ASN A 108 0.98 -0.05 51.91
C ASN A 108 0.56 0.56 53.27
N ALA A 109 -0.75 0.55 53.55
CA ALA A 109 -1.30 0.84 54.86
C ALA A 109 -1.26 -0.43 55.72
#